data_AF-A0A3M2BCM7-F1
#
_entry.id   AF-A0A3M2BCM7-F1
#
_cell.length_a   1.000
_cell.length_b   1.000
_cell.length_c   1.000
_cell.angle_alpha   90.00
_cell.angle_beta   90.00
_cell.angle_gamma   90.00
#
_symmetry.space_group_name_H-M   'P 1'
#
loop_
_entity.id
_entity.type
_entity.pdbx_description
1 polymer ?
#
loop_
_entity_poly.entity_id
_entity_poly.type
_entity_poly.pdbx_seq_one_letter_code
_entity_poly.pdbx_strand_id
1 'polypeptide(L)' 'MELSTAQKEMIKCLYKQSSRTVDELPYTEEFDRMRLTFMSWACCDISKHEFWRALSGLRKAGMLCRKSAKCRRT' A
#
# COMPACT_ATOMS: atom_id res chain seq x y z
N MET A 1 -15.04 2.34 -5.14
CA MET A 1 -14.29 1.89 -6.33
C MET A 1 -13.74 0.49 -6.06
N GLU A 2 -14.08 -0.52 -6.87
CA GLU A 2 -13.45 -1.84 -6.76
C GLU A 2 -12.12 -1.81 -7.53
N LEU A 3 -11.00 -1.87 -6.81
CA LEU A 3 -9.68 -1.99 -7.44
C LEU A 3 -9.52 -3.40 -8.02
N SER A 4 -9.06 -3.48 -9.27
CA SER A 4 -8.78 -4.74 -9.94
C SER A 4 -7.66 -5.50 -9.23
N THR A 5 -7.63 -6.83 -9.36
CA THR A 5 -6.61 -7.69 -8.75
C THR A 5 -5.20 -7.24 -9.11
N ALA A 6 -4.96 -6.81 -10.35
CA ALA A 6 -3.64 -6.30 -10.78
C ALA A 6 -3.21 -5.03 -10.01
N GLN A 7 -4.14 -4.11 -9.77
CA GLN A 7 -3.88 -2.88 -8.99
C GLN A 7 -3.56 -3.20 -7.54
N LYS A 8 -4.28 -4.19 -6.96
CA LYS A 8 -4.05 -4.67 -5.60
C LYS A 8 -2.66 -5.28 -5.44
N GLU A 9 -2.19 -6.06 -6.42
CA GLU A 9 -0.84 -6.61 -6.43
C GLU A 9 0.24 -5.54 -6.55
N MET A 10 -0.01 -4.50 -7.34
CA MET A 10 0.94 -3.39 -7.47
C MET A 10 1.09 -2.60 -6.17
N ILE A 11 -0.02 -2.31 -5.48
CA ILE A 11 -0.01 -1.69 -4.15
C ILE A 11 0.77 -2.57 -3.16
N LYS A 12 0.60 -3.89 -3.22
CA LYS A 12 1.36 -4.84 -2.39
C LYS A 12 2.87 -4.77 -2.67
N CYS A 13 3.26 -4.65 -3.94
CA CYS A 13 4.66 -4.56 -4.33
C CYS A 13 5.31 -3.23 -3.87
N LEU A 14 4.59 -2.11 -3.99
CA LEU A 14 5.01 -0.81 -3.46
C LEU A 14 5.10 -0.82 -1.93
N TYR A 15 4.11 -1.42 -1.26
CA TYR A 15 4.11 -1.55 0.20
C TYR A 15 5.23 -2.46 0.73
N LYS A 16 5.64 -3.49 -0.03
CA LYS A 16 6.78 -4.35 0.35
C LYS A 16 8.07 -3.56 0.48
N GLN A 17 8.27 -2.57 -0.40
CA GLN A 17 9.44 -1.69 -0.42
C GLN A 17 9.43 -0.66 0.73
N SER A 18 8.26 -0.27 1.20
CA SER A 18 8.14 0.71 2.28
C SER A 18 8.33 0.08 3.66
N SER A 19 9.16 0.68 4.50
CA SER A 19 9.49 0.12 5.82
C SER A 19 8.40 0.35 6.87
N ARG A 20 7.45 1.26 6.60
CA ARG A 20 6.38 1.63 7.52
C ARG A 20 5.19 0.66 7.49
N THR A 21 4.50 0.57 8.62
CA THR A 21 3.25 -0.17 8.71
C THR A 21 2.08 0.62 8.12
N VAL A 22 1.01 -0.08 7.71
CA VAL A 22 -0.23 0.57 7.23
C VAL A 22 -0.68 1.64 8.20
N ASP A 23 -0.75 1.35 9.50
CA ASP A 23 -1.22 2.29 10.53
C ASP A 23 -0.36 3.56 10.67
N GLU A 24 0.90 3.54 10.24
CA GLU A 24 1.80 4.70 10.27
C GLU A 24 1.81 5.52 8.98
N LEU A 25 1.12 5.06 7.95
CA LEU A 25 1.12 5.70 6.63
C LEU A 25 0.18 6.92 6.46
N PRO A 26 -0.89 7.16 7.24
CA PRO A 26 -1.74 8.32 6.95
C PRO A 26 -0.94 9.63 7.15
N TYR A 27 -1.02 10.51 6.14
CA TYR A 27 -0.39 11.84 6.12
C TYR A 27 1.14 11.87 6.14
N THR A 28 1.79 10.79 5.68
CA THR A 28 3.25 10.77 5.53
C THR A 28 3.70 11.04 4.09
N GLU A 29 4.92 11.55 3.93
CA GLU A 29 5.54 11.73 2.60
C GLU A 29 5.70 10.39 1.86
N GLU A 30 5.95 9.30 2.60
CA GLU A 30 6.10 7.95 2.05
C GLU A 30 4.79 7.46 1.42
N PHE A 31 3.66 7.78 2.04
CA PHE A 31 2.33 7.51 1.50
C PHE A 31 2.04 8.33 0.25
N ASP A 32 2.39 9.61 0.24
CA ASP A 32 2.21 10.48 -0.93
C ASP A 32 3.07 9.98 -2.11
N ARG A 33 4.33 9.59 -1.87
CA ARG A 33 5.20 8.98 -2.89
C ARG A 33 4.67 7.66 -3.43
N MET A 34 4.17 6.78 -2.56
CA MET A 34 3.57 5.50 -2.99
C MET A 34 2.31 5.74 -3.84
N ARG A 35 1.47 6.68 -3.41
CA ARG A 35 0.27 7.10 -4.13
C ARG A 35 0.64 7.66 -5.50
N LEU A 36 1.58 8.59 -5.60
CA LEU A 36 2.00 9.20 -6.87
C LEU A 36 2.59 8.16 -7.83
N THR A 37 3.42 7.25 -7.30
CA THR A 37 3.93 6.11 -8.09
C THR A 37 2.77 5.25 -8.58
N PHE A 38 1.82 4.90 -7.71
CA PHE A 38 0.66 4.12 -8.10
C PHE A 38 -0.20 4.85 -9.15
N MET A 39 -0.43 6.15 -9.02
CA MET A 39 -1.19 6.96 -9.98
C MET A 39 -0.50 6.98 -11.35
N SER A 40 0.82 7.14 -11.38
CA SER A 40 1.60 7.13 -12.62
C SER A 40 1.54 5.79 -13.36
N TRP A 41 1.51 4.68 -12.62
CA TRP A 41 1.49 3.34 -13.21
C TRP A 41 0.08 2.86 -13.57
N ALA A 42 -0.89 3.12 -12.69
CA ALA A 42 -2.28 2.73 -12.92
C ALA A 42 -3.03 3.70 -13.85
N CYS A 43 -2.41 4.84 -14.21
CA CYS A 43 -3.02 5.95 -14.93
C CYS A 43 -4.40 6.33 -14.34
N CYS A 44 -4.49 6.28 -13.01
CA CYS A 44 -5.73 6.51 -12.26
C CYS A 44 -5.54 7.68 -11.31
N ASP A 45 -6.47 8.63 -11.34
CA ASP A 45 -6.58 9.63 -10.28
C ASP A 45 -7.40 9.03 -9.14
N ILE A 46 -6.70 8.59 -8.09
CA ILE A 46 -7.34 8.13 -6.85
C ILE A 46 -7.18 9.22 -5.82
N SER A 47 -8.11 9.44 -4.88
CA SER A 47 -7.93 10.41 -3.76
C SER A 47 -7.18 9.81 -2.57
N LYS A 48 -6.57 10.64 -1.69
CA LYS A 48 -5.76 10.14 -0.55
C LYS A 48 -6.59 9.17 0.31
N HIS A 49 -7.83 9.55 0.58
CA HIS A 49 -8.82 8.73 1.27
C HIS A 49 -9.13 7.41 0.55
N GLU A 50 -9.28 7.42 -0.78
CA GLU A 50 -9.58 6.20 -1.53
C GLU A 50 -8.40 5.23 -1.56
N PHE A 51 -7.18 5.77 -1.75
CA PHE A 51 -5.95 4.99 -1.66
C PHE A 51 -5.78 4.36 -0.27
N TRP A 52 -6.14 5.11 0.78
CA TRP A 52 -6.16 4.60 2.14
C TRP A 52 -7.22 3.51 2.35
N ARG A 53 -8.45 3.69 1.85
CA ARG A 53 -9.49 2.65 1.93
C ARG A 53 -9.06 1.37 1.23
N ALA A 54 -8.41 1.50 0.07
CA ALA A 54 -7.84 0.38 -0.66
C ALA A 54 -6.77 -0.36 0.15
N LEU A 55 -5.79 0.36 0.69
CA LEU A 55 -4.75 -0.20 1.57
C LEU A 55 -5.34 -0.89 2.80
N SER A 56 -6.27 -0.23 3.48
CA SER A 56 -6.96 -0.80 4.65
C SER A 56 -7.80 -2.03 4.29
N GLY A 57 -8.40 -2.05 3.10
CA GLY A 57 -9.13 -3.20 2.57
C GLY A 57 -8.20 -4.39 2.31
N LEU A 58 -7.02 -4.14 1.71
CA LEU A 58 -6.00 -5.16 1.47
C LEU A 58 -5.42 -5.74 2.77
N ARG A 59 -5.26 -4.91 3.80
CA ARG A 59 -4.89 -5.35 5.16
C ARG A 59 -5.94 -6.32 5.71
N LYS A 60 -7.22 -5.93 5.65
CA LYS A 60 -8.34 -6.76 6.12
C LYS A 60 -8.48 -8.07 5.33
N ALA A 61 -8.20 -8.04 4.03
CA ALA A 61 -8.18 -9.23 3.19
C ALA A 61 -6.97 -10.16 3.46
N GLY A 62 -6.04 -9.79 4.36
CA GLY A 62 -4.84 -10.58 4.65
C GLY A 62 -3.83 -10.64 3.51
N MET A 63 -4.01 -9.82 2.46
CA MET A 63 -3.18 -9.83 1.25
C MET A 63 -1.85 -9.06 1.42
N LEU A 64 -1.74 -8.22 2.46
CA LEU A 64 -0.50 -7.53 2.80
C LEU A 64 0.41 -8.44 3.63
N CYS A 65 1.69 -8.50 3.25
CA CYS A 65 2.69 -9.20 4.05
C CYS A 65 2.71 -8.61 5.46
N ARG A 66 2.49 -9.45 6.49
CA ARG A 66 2.64 -9.02 7.89
C ARG A 66 4.08 -8.57 8.07
N LYS A 67 4.30 -7.29 8.34
CA LYS A 67 5.60 -6.75 8.79
C LYS A 67 5.80 -7.11 10.28
N SER A 68 5.65 -8.39 10.62
CA SER A 68 5.89 -8.89 11.97
C SER A 68 7.36 -9.32 12.09
N ALA A 69 8.10 -8.51 12.84
CA ALA A 69 9.33 -8.81 13.59
C ALA A 69 10.49 -9.52 12.87
N LYS A 70 11.59 -8.75 12.68
CA LYS A 70 13.00 -9.17 12.72
C LYS A 70 13.27 -10.65 12.38
N CYS A 71 13.52 -10.94 11.10
CA CYS A 71 14.23 -12.17 10.75
C CYS A 71 15.71 -11.97 11.14
N ARG A 72 16.05 -12.38 12.38
CA ARG A 72 17.43 -12.53 12.84
C ARG A 72 18.03 -13.69 12.03
N ARG A 73 18.90 -13.39 11.07
CA ARG A 73 19.65 -14.38 10.29
C ARG A 73 20.95 -14.66 11.07
N THR A 74 20.96 -15.70 11.90
CA THR A 74 22.16 -16.31 12.49
C THR A 74 22.67 -17.40 11.57
#